data_AF-A0A7C3N154-F1
#
_entry.id   AF-A0A7C3N154-F1
#
_cell.length_a   1.000
_cell.length_b   1.000
_cell.length_c   1.000
_cell.angle_alpha   90.00
_cell.angle_beta   90.00
_cell.angle_gamma   90.00
#
_symmetry.space_group_name_H-M   'P 1'
#
loop_
_entity.id
_entity.type
_entity.pdbx_description
1 polymer ?
#
loop_
_entity_poly.entity_id
_entity_poly.type
_entity_poly.pdbx_seq_one_letter_code
_entity_poly.pdbx_strand_id
1 'polypeptide(L)' 'IFDEGEWLLVIKTQAERFRELEPRIRSLHSYSVPEIISLPILEGSSPYLAWLKEMTGNPEVAMNPTQEPR' A
#
# COMPACT_ATOMS: atom_id res chain seq x y z
N ILE A 1 13.29 9.97 -28.52
CA ILE A 1 12.96 8.87 -27.61
C ILE A 1 13.96 8.98 -26.48
N PHE A 2 13.50 9.09 -25.24
CA PHE A 2 14.37 9.04 -24.06
C PHE A 2 14.39 7.60 -23.57
N ASP A 3 15.57 7.10 -23.22
CA ASP A 3 15.81 5.74 -22.75
C ASP A 3 16.74 5.85 -21.53
N GLU A 4 16.14 5.77 -20.34
CA GLU A 4 16.82 5.81 -19.05
C GLU A 4 16.62 4.47 -18.33
N GLY A 5 17.60 4.04 -17.53
CA GLY A 5 17.49 2.82 -16.74
C GLY A 5 16.54 3.01 -15.56
N GLU A 6 15.31 2.55 -15.67
CA GLU A 6 14.28 2.66 -14.63
C GLU A 6 13.94 1.32 -13.98
N TRP A 7 13.28 1.38 -12.82
CA TRP A 7 12.87 0.22 -12.05
C TRP A 7 11.36 0.26 -11.82
N LEU A 8 10.66 -0.82 -12.18
CA LEU A 8 9.24 -0.96 -11.86
C LEU A 8 9.07 -1.50 -10.44
N LEU A 9 8.48 -0.69 -9.56
CA LEU A 9 8.13 -1.11 -8.20
C LEU A 9 6.68 -1.57 -8.13
N VAL A 10 6.46 -2.83 -7.73
CA VAL A 10 5.11 -3.36 -7.49
C VAL A 10 4.87 -3.48 -5.98
N ILE A 11 4.25 -2.46 -5.41
CA ILE A 11 3.96 -2.36 -3.97
C ILE A 11 2.55 -2.89 -3.68
N LYS A 12 2.39 -3.66 -2.60
CA LYS A 12 1.10 -4.22 -2.18
C LYS A 12 0.74 -3.59 -0.84
N THR A 13 -0.45 -3.04 -0.76
CA THR A 13 -0.98 -2.39 0.45
C THR A 13 -2.50 -2.39 0.43
N GLN A 14 -3.11 -1.92 1.50
CA GLN A 14 -4.54 -1.69 1.61
C GLN A 14 -4.94 -0.39 0.91
N ALA A 15 -6.12 -0.37 0.28
CA ALA A 15 -6.60 0.77 -0.52
C ALA A 15 -6.67 2.07 0.30
N GLU A 16 -7.04 1.95 1.57
CA GLU A 16 -7.16 3.07 2.52
C GLU A 16 -5.83 3.77 2.76
N ARG A 17 -4.70 3.06 2.60
CA ARG A 17 -3.35 3.60 2.79
C ARG A 17 -2.82 4.36 1.59
N PHE A 18 -3.48 4.30 0.44
CA PHE A 18 -2.97 4.97 -0.76
C PHE A 18 -2.83 6.48 -0.55
N ARG A 19 -3.77 7.09 0.18
CA ARG A 19 -3.77 8.53 0.52
C ARG A 19 -2.56 8.96 1.35
N GLU A 20 -2.01 8.07 2.16
CA GLU A 20 -0.79 8.32 2.95
C GLU A 20 0.47 7.93 2.16
N LEU A 21 0.39 6.89 1.34
CA LEU A 21 1.52 6.34 0.60
C LEU A 21 1.96 7.24 -0.57
N GLU A 22 1.03 7.77 -1.36
CA GLU A 22 1.34 8.64 -2.51
C GLU A 22 2.23 9.84 -2.14
N PRO A 23 1.87 10.70 -1.15
CA PRO A 23 2.71 11.83 -0.79
C PRO A 23 4.06 11.39 -0.19
N ARG A 24 4.09 10.24 0.50
CA ARG A 24 5.33 9.69 1.04
C ARG A 24 6.28 9.25 -0.07
N ILE A 25 5.80 8.52 -1.07
CA ILE A 25 6.60 8.14 -2.24
C ILE A 25 7.10 9.40 -2.95
N ARG A 26 6.21 10.37 -3.20
CA ARG A 26 6.60 11.64 -3.85
C ARG A 26 7.68 12.39 -3.08
N SER A 27 7.65 12.37 -1.75
CA SER A 27 8.68 13.02 -0.92
C SER A 27 10.06 12.35 -0.99
N LEU A 28 10.12 11.08 -1.38
CA LEU A 28 11.35 10.28 -1.45
C LEU A 28 11.86 10.12 -2.88
N HIS A 29 11.00 10.31 -3.89
CA HIS A 29 11.31 10.07 -5.28
C HIS A 29 12.22 11.19 -5.84
N SER A 30 13.15 10.82 -6.72
CA SER A 30 14.09 11.76 -7.35
C SER A 30 13.40 12.68 -8.36
N TYR A 31 12.44 12.15 -9.12
CA TYR A 31 11.65 12.91 -10.07
C TYR A 31 10.61 13.82 -9.41
N SER A 32 10.38 14.99 -10.01
CA SER A 32 9.37 15.95 -9.56
C SER A 32 7.93 15.44 -9.75
N VAL A 33 7.70 14.60 -10.76
CA VAL A 33 6.40 13.99 -11.07
C VAL A 33 6.61 12.48 -11.31
N PRO A 34 6.66 11.66 -10.25
CA PRO A 34 6.77 10.20 -10.40
C PRO A 34 5.46 9.57 -10.86
N GLU A 35 5.53 8.43 -11.54
CA GLU A 35 4.37 7.59 -11.82
C GLU A 35 3.96 6.83 -10.56
N ILE A 36 2.74 7.08 -10.07
CA ILE A 36 2.16 6.40 -8.91
C ILE A 36 0.71 6.05 -9.25
N ILE A 37 0.44 4.78 -9.52
CA ILE A 37 -0.88 4.28 -9.89
C ILE A 37 -1.30 3.11 -8.98
N SER A 38 -2.56 3.09 -8.56
CA SER A 38 -3.15 1.98 -7.80
C SER A 38 -4.00 1.09 -8.70
N LEU A 39 -3.77 -0.22 -8.67
CA LEU A 39 -4.60 -1.21 -9.34
C LEU A 39 -5.32 -2.08 -8.30
N PRO A 40 -6.66 -2.24 -8.37
CA PRO A 40 -7.39 -3.05 -7.41
C PRO A 40 -7.13 -4.54 -7.62
N ILE A 41 -6.86 -5.27 -6.53
CA ILE A 41 -6.86 -6.74 -6.54
C ILE A 41 -8.31 -7.18 -6.31
N LEU A 42 -8.95 -7.73 -7.36
CA LEU A 42 -10.34 -8.18 -7.29
C LEU A 42 -10.45 -9.57 -6.64
N GLU A 43 -9.51 -10.46 -6.94
CA GLU A 43 -9.46 -11.82 -6.43
C GLU A 43 -8.02 -12.25 -6.17
N GLY A 44 -7.83 -13.19 -5.24
CA GLY A 44 -6.52 -13.71 -4.88
C GLY A 44 -6.64 -14.81 -3.83
N SER A 45 -5.50 -15.40 -3.47
CA SER A 45 -5.44 -16.44 -2.44
C SER A 45 -5.85 -15.87 -1.08
N SER A 46 -6.94 -16.37 -0.50
CA SER A 46 -7.46 -15.93 0.81
C SER A 46 -6.41 -15.87 1.92
N PRO A 47 -5.56 -16.89 2.16
CA PRO A 47 -4.53 -16.80 3.20
C PRO A 47 -3.49 -15.71 2.92
N TYR A 48 -3.15 -15.46 1.66
CA TYR A 48 -2.20 -14.41 1.28
C TYR A 48 -2.79 -13.01 1.52
N LEU A 49 -4.04 -12.79 1.11
CA LEU A 49 -4.72 -11.51 1.31
C LEU A 49 -4.95 -11.21 2.79
N ALA A 50 -5.23 -12.23 3.60
CA ALA A 50 -5.32 -12.10 5.05
C ALA A 50 -3.98 -11.68 5.67
N TRP A 51 -2.90 -12.38 5.33
CA TRP A 51 -1.55 -12.02 5.79
C TRP A 51 -1.13 -10.61 5.33
N LEU A 52 -1.41 -10.24 4.08
CA LEU A 52 -1.11 -8.90 3.56
C LEU A 52 -1.85 -7.83 4.35
N LYS A 53 -3.13 -8.05 4.67
CA LYS A 53 -3.94 -7.14 5.47
C LYS A 53 -3.40 -6.99 6.89
N GLU A 54 -2.92 -8.07 7.50
CA GLU A 54 -2.30 -8.04 8.83
C GLU A 54 -1.00 -7.24 8.82
N MET A 55 -0.08 -7.55 7.89
CA MET A 55 1.24 -6.90 7.80
C MET A 55 1.16 -5.42 7.40
N THR A 56 0.06 -5.01 6.78
CA THR A 56 -0.18 -3.63 6.37
C THR A 56 -1.31 -2.99 7.17
N GLY A 57 -1.79 -3.59 8.25
CA GLY A 57 -2.85 -3.02 9.10
C GLY A 57 -2.39 -1.76 9.85
N ASN A 58 -3.31 -0.93 10.34
CA ASN A 58 -2.95 0.18 11.23
C ASN A 58 -2.51 -0.41 12.59
N PRO A 59 -1.27 -0.18 13.06
CA PRO A 59 -0.82 -0.67 14.36
C PRO A 59 -1.73 -0.23 15.52
N GLU A 60 -2.37 0.94 15.44
CA GLU A 60 -3.31 1.40 16.48
C GLU A 60 -4.60 0.56 16.57
N VAL A 61 -5.05 -0.03 15.46
CA VAL A 61 -6.24 -0.91 15.43
C VAL A 61 -5.89 -2.31 15.93
N ALA A 62 -4.68 -2.79 15.65
CA ALA A 62 -4.19 -4.07 16.18
C ALA A 62 -3.97 -4.03 17.71
N MET A 63 -3.72 -2.85 18.28
CA MET A 63 -3.49 -2.65 19.72
C MET A 63 -4.76 -2.42 20.57
N ASN A 64 -5.96 -2.39 19.97
CA ASN A 64 -7.23 -2.24 20.70
C ASN A 64 -8.07 -3.54 20.69
N PRO A 65 -7.71 -4.58 21.48
CA PRO A 65 -8.52 -5.79 21.64
C PRO A 65 -9.75 -5.63 22.57
N THR A 66 -10.10 -4.41 23.00
CA THR A 66 -11.21 -4.15 23.93
C THR A 66 -12.35 -3.39 23.26
N GLN A 67 -13.11 -4.09 22.42
CA GLN A 67 -14.48 -3.73 22.07
C GLN A 67 -15.33 -5.00 22.30
N GLU A 68 -16.00 -5.07 23.45
CA GLU A 68 -16.97 -6.14 23.76
C GLU A 68 -18.18 -6.06 22.80
N PRO A 69 -18.78 -7.21 22.44
CA PRO A 69 -19.95 -7.22 21.58
C PRO A 69 -21.17 -6.66 22.33
N ARG A 70 -21.87 -5.70 21.70
CA ARG A 70 -23.29 -5.48 21.96
C ARG A 70 -24.12 -6.43 21.11
#